data_AF-T0LKH4-F1
#
_entry.id   AF-T0LKH4-F1
#
_cell.length_a   1.000
_cell.length_b   1.000
_cell.length_c   1.000
_cell.angle_alpha   90.00
_cell.angle_beta   90.00
_cell.angle_gamma   90.00
#
_symmetry.space_group_name_H-M   'P 1'
#
loop_
_entity.id
_entity.type
_entity.pdbx_description
1 polymer ?
#
loop_
_entity_poly.entity_id
_entity_poly.type
_entity_poly.pdbx_seq_one_letter_code
_entity_poly.pdbx_strand_id
1 'polypeptide(L)'
;MKVMDRPQIIRSLKVHAFVFLGLILVQFWLGMTINLEVSLPTLSYGGFSALIFYLAHFWLVISHAIIAIVILAVSAKFLMISLKSGSRALVVTGSLGLAAVLGAIYNGVAFLTSDQFFGNSIGMAMSAISAVVAYAVSLYYIGSIQSENVAMRI
;
A
#
# COMPACT_ATOMS: atom_id res chain seq x y z
N MET A 1 -7.87 24.16 10.11
CA MET A 1 -7.67 22.71 10.38
C MET A 1 -8.20 22.39 11.76
N LYS A 2 -9.15 21.45 11.90
CA LYS A 2 -9.63 21.00 13.21
C LYS A 2 -8.50 20.19 13.89
N VAL A 3 -8.08 20.62 15.09
CA VAL A 3 -7.10 19.88 15.90
C VAL A 3 -7.79 18.61 16.38
N MET A 4 -7.23 17.44 16.05
CA MET A 4 -7.74 16.16 16.54
C MET A 4 -7.27 15.94 17.97
N ASP A 5 -8.16 15.49 18.84
CA ASP A 5 -7.76 15.01 20.16
C ASP A 5 -6.98 13.67 20.03
N ARG A 6 -6.20 13.32 21.07
CA ARG A 6 -5.42 12.07 21.06
C ARG A 6 -6.27 10.82 20.81
N PRO A 7 -7.45 10.64 21.43
CA PRO A 7 -8.33 9.51 21.15
C PRO A 7 -8.75 9.40 19.68
N GLN A 8 -9.08 10.52 19.03
CA GLN A 8 -9.43 10.58 17.61
C GLN A 8 -8.23 10.21 16.73
N ILE A 9 -7.02 10.66 17.05
CA ILE A 9 -5.79 10.30 16.34
C ILE A 9 -5.59 8.77 16.37
N ILE A 10 -5.63 8.17 17.56
CA ILE A 10 -5.44 6.72 17.74
C ILE A 10 -6.50 5.94 16.95
N ARG A 11 -7.78 6.30 17.09
CA ARG A 11 -8.87 5.65 16.34
C ARG A 11 -8.66 5.77 14.83
N SER A 12 -8.28 6.96 14.36
CA SER A 12 -8.05 7.20 12.94
C SER A 12 -6.90 6.34 12.41
N LEU A 13 -5.77 6.26 13.12
CA LEU A 13 -4.65 5.40 12.74
C LEU A 13 -5.04 3.93 12.64
N LYS A 14 -5.80 3.40 13.62
CA LYS A 14 -6.29 2.02 13.57
C LYS A 14 -7.15 1.77 12.34
N VAL A 15 -8.11 2.64 12.08
CA VAL A 15 -9.01 2.51 10.91
C VAL A 15 -8.22 2.51 9.61
N HIS A 16 -7.28 3.45 9.44
CA HIS A 16 -6.48 3.51 8.21
C HIS A 16 -5.57 2.29 8.06
N ALA A 17 -4.98 1.77 9.14
CA ALA A 17 -4.18 0.55 9.08
C ALA A 17 -5.02 -0.69 8.71
N PHE A 18 -6.21 -0.87 9.28
CA PHE A 18 -7.09 -1.98 8.91
C PHE A 18 -7.61 -1.87 7.47
N VAL A 19 -8.04 -0.67 7.05
CA VAL A 19 -8.45 -0.42 5.67
C VAL A 19 -7.30 -0.72 4.71
N PHE A 20 -6.08 -0.26 5.03
CA PHE A 20 -4.88 -0.56 4.25
C PHE A 20 -4.63 -2.06 4.11
N LEU A 21 -4.65 -2.81 5.22
CA LEU A 21 -4.41 -4.24 5.23
C LEU A 21 -5.46 -5.01 4.41
N GLY A 22 -6.74 -4.61 4.49
CA GLY A 22 -7.78 -5.20 3.65
C GLY A 22 -7.54 -4.92 2.16
N LEU A 23 -7.25 -3.66 1.80
CA LEU A 23 -7.01 -3.27 0.41
C LEU A 23 -5.77 -3.97 -0.17
N ILE A 24 -4.67 -4.08 0.58
CA ILE A 24 -3.45 -4.69 0.05
C ILE A 24 -3.57 -6.20 -0.17
N LEU A 25 -4.42 -6.89 0.58
CA LEU A 25 -4.75 -8.31 0.32
C LEU A 25 -5.55 -8.48 -0.98
N VAL A 26 -6.56 -7.63 -1.20
CA VAL A 26 -7.31 -7.60 -2.47
C VAL A 26 -6.37 -7.27 -3.63
N GLN A 27 -5.48 -6.30 -3.42
CA GLN A 27 -4.49 -5.90 -4.42
C GLN A 27 -3.53 -7.04 -4.77
N PHE A 28 -3.03 -7.76 -3.76
CA PHE A 28 -2.14 -8.90 -3.95
C PHE A 28 -2.83 -10.00 -4.77
N TRP A 29 -4.08 -10.32 -4.43
CA TRP A 29 -4.88 -11.30 -5.18
C TRP A 29 -5.07 -10.87 -6.64
N LEU A 30 -5.46 -9.61 -6.88
CA LEU A 30 -5.59 -9.07 -8.25
C LEU A 30 -4.27 -9.11 -9.03
N GLY A 31 -3.16 -8.76 -8.38
CA GLY A 31 -1.83 -8.77 -9.01
C GLY A 31 -1.41 -10.18 -9.41
N MET A 32 -1.70 -11.18 -8.59
CA MET A 32 -1.47 -12.59 -8.91
C MET A 32 -2.33 -13.03 -10.10
N THR A 33 -3.61 -12.69 -10.13
CA THR A 33 -4.50 -13.00 -11.26
C THR A 33 -3.98 -12.37 -12.55
N ILE A 34 -3.55 -11.10 -12.53
CA ILE A 34 -2.97 -10.44 -13.71
C ILE A 34 -1.70 -11.17 -14.17
N ASN A 35 -0.82 -11.52 -13.25
CA ASN A 35 0.44 -12.22 -13.56
C ASN A 35 0.23 -13.61 -14.19
N LEU A 36 -0.87 -14.30 -13.85
CA LEU A 36 -1.17 -15.64 -14.35
C LEU A 36 -2.02 -15.63 -15.63
N GLU A 37 -2.95 -14.68 -15.76
CA GLU A 37 -4.00 -14.73 -16.78
C GLU A 37 -3.83 -13.69 -17.90
N VAL A 38 -3.08 -12.61 -17.66
CA VAL A 38 -2.90 -11.54 -18.66
C VAL A 38 -1.53 -11.70 -19.31
N SER A 39 -1.51 -12.20 -20.54
CA SER A 39 -0.29 -12.28 -21.36
C SER A 39 -0.19 -11.13 -22.35
N LEU A 40 1.04 -10.68 -22.62
CA LEU A 40 1.32 -9.75 -23.73
C LEU A 40 0.87 -10.33 -25.08
N PRO A 41 0.17 -9.57 -25.93
CA PRO A 41 0.21 -9.85 -27.36
C PRO A 41 1.67 -9.76 -27.82
N THR A 42 2.13 -10.68 -28.68
CA THR A 42 3.51 -10.74 -29.21
C THR A 42 3.93 -9.52 -30.05
N LEU A 43 3.05 -8.53 -30.18
CA LEU A 43 3.32 -7.23 -30.79
C LEU A 43 4.05 -6.36 -29.77
N SER A 44 5.30 -6.04 -30.08
CA SER A 44 6.23 -5.28 -29.25
C SER A 44 5.76 -3.84 -29.02
N TYR A 45 4.84 -3.64 -28.08
CA TYR A 45 4.64 -2.34 -27.45
C TYR A 45 5.74 -2.16 -26.42
N GLY A 46 6.76 -1.35 -26.73
CA GLY A 46 7.82 -1.01 -25.79
C GLY A 46 7.42 0.17 -24.89
N GLY A 47 7.83 0.13 -23.62
CA GLY A 47 7.75 1.28 -22.72
C GLY A 47 6.32 1.75 -22.43
N PHE A 48 6.09 3.06 -22.44
CA PHE A 48 4.81 3.67 -22.03
C PHE A 48 3.62 3.26 -22.91
N SER A 49 3.86 2.90 -24.17
CA SER A 49 2.81 2.42 -25.08
C SER A 49 2.16 1.12 -24.59
N ALA A 50 2.96 0.22 -23.99
CA ALA A 50 2.46 -1.01 -23.38
C ALA A 50 1.53 -0.70 -22.20
N LEU A 51 1.95 0.22 -21.32
CA LEU A 51 1.16 0.62 -20.17
C LEU A 51 -0.22 1.16 -20.56
N ILE A 52 -0.29 2.04 -21.56
CA ILE A 52 -1.58 2.57 -22.07
C ILE A 52 -2.43 1.44 -22.63
N PHE A 53 -1.84 0.56 -23.46
CA PHE A 53 -2.54 -0.57 -24.05
C PHE A 53 -3.18 -1.44 -22.95
N TYR A 54 -2.42 -1.78 -21.92
CA TYR A 54 -2.90 -2.60 -20.83
C TYR A 54 -4.06 -1.98 -20.04
N LEU A 55 -3.90 -0.71 -19.66
CA LEU A 55 -4.93 0.01 -18.91
C LEU A 55 -6.23 0.15 -19.71
N ALA A 56 -6.15 0.23 -21.05
CA ALA A 56 -7.30 0.39 -21.92
C ALA A 56 -8.03 -0.94 -22.23
N HIS A 57 -7.32 -2.06 -22.27
CA HIS A 57 -7.88 -3.33 -22.77
C HIS A 57 -8.20 -4.35 -21.66
N PHE A 58 -7.60 -4.23 -20.47
CA PHE A 58 -7.77 -5.22 -19.42
C PHE A 58 -8.38 -4.60 -18.16
N TRP A 59 -9.67 -4.90 -17.95
CA TRP A 59 -10.43 -4.39 -16.80
C TRP A 59 -9.81 -4.78 -15.44
N LEU A 60 -9.14 -5.93 -15.36
CA LEU A 60 -8.40 -6.34 -14.17
C LEU A 60 -7.21 -5.42 -13.88
N VAL A 61 -6.46 -5.03 -14.92
CA VAL A 61 -5.28 -4.15 -14.79
C VAL A 61 -5.69 -2.76 -14.35
N ILE A 62 -6.73 -2.17 -14.94
CA ILE A 62 -7.23 -0.87 -14.49
C ILE A 62 -7.80 -0.93 -13.07
N SER A 63 -8.50 -2.02 -12.70
CA SER A 63 -9.01 -2.21 -11.33
C SER A 63 -7.86 -2.29 -10.32
N HIS A 64 -6.81 -3.04 -10.65
CA HIS A 64 -5.59 -3.13 -9.85
C HIS A 64 -4.89 -1.76 -9.74
N ALA A 65 -4.79 -0.99 -10.82
CA ALA A 65 -4.20 0.35 -10.78
C ALA A 65 -5.00 1.33 -9.91
N ILE A 66 -6.34 1.31 -9.99
CA ILE A 66 -7.21 2.15 -9.17
C ILE A 66 -7.04 1.83 -7.68
N ILE A 67 -7.05 0.54 -7.32
CA ILE A 67 -6.87 0.13 -5.92
C ILE A 67 -5.47 0.51 -5.42
N ALA A 68 -4.42 0.42 -6.25
CA ALA A 68 -3.08 0.90 -5.90
C ALA A 68 -3.07 2.39 -5.54
N ILE A 69 -3.80 3.22 -6.29
CA ILE A 69 -3.93 4.67 -6.00
C ILE A 69 -4.64 4.90 -4.66
N VAL A 70 -5.70 4.13 -4.37
CA VAL A 70 -6.39 4.21 -3.08
C VAL A 70 -5.46 3.80 -1.93
N ILE A 71 -4.69 2.71 -2.09
CA ILE A 71 -3.68 2.27 -1.13
C ILE A 71 -2.62 3.35 -0.90
N LEU A 72 -2.15 4.00 -1.96
CA LEU A 72 -1.20 5.11 -1.87
C LEU A 72 -1.79 6.29 -1.08
N ALA A 73 -3.03 6.67 -1.35
CA ALA A 73 -3.70 7.74 -0.61
C ALA A 73 -3.91 7.39 0.88
N VAL A 74 -4.35 6.16 1.17
CA VAL A 74 -4.54 5.67 2.55
C VAL A 74 -3.22 5.64 3.30
N SER A 75 -2.13 5.17 2.67
CA SER A 75 -0.81 5.09 3.29
C SER A 75 -0.18 6.46 3.54
N ALA A 76 -0.29 7.39 2.58
CA ALA A 76 0.12 8.77 2.77
C ALA A 76 -0.66 9.44 3.92
N LYS A 77 -1.98 9.21 3.98
CA LYS A 77 -2.82 9.74 5.06
C LYS A 77 -2.48 9.12 6.42
N PHE A 78 -2.17 7.82 6.48
CA PHE A 78 -1.68 7.18 7.69
C PHE A 78 -0.41 7.88 8.19
N LEU A 79 0.59 8.07 7.32
CA LEU A 79 1.83 8.77 7.68
C LEU A 79 1.58 10.20 8.17
N MET A 80 0.71 10.97 7.49
CA MET A 80 0.33 12.31 7.93
C MET A 80 -0.30 12.33 9.34
N ILE A 81 -1.10 11.33 9.69
CA ILE A 81 -1.69 11.22 11.03
C ILE A 81 -0.62 10.75 12.03
N SER A 82 0.28 9.85 11.65
CA SER A 82 1.42 9.42 12.48
C SER A 82 2.31 10.59 12.87
N LEU A 83 2.60 11.50 11.95
CA LEU A 83 3.35 12.74 12.23
C LEU A 83 2.65 13.60 13.30
N LYS A 84 1.32 13.68 13.27
CA LYS A 84 0.53 14.41 14.27
C LYS A 84 0.42 13.69 15.62
N SER A 85 0.65 12.38 15.66
CA SER A 85 0.59 11.59 16.89
C SER A 85 1.78 11.84 17.83
N GLY A 86 2.90 12.35 17.29
CA GLY A 86 4.16 12.50 18.02
C GLY A 86 4.92 11.19 18.27
N SER A 87 4.38 10.03 17.88
CA SER A 87 5.05 8.74 18.04
C SER A 87 6.09 8.51 16.94
N ARG A 88 7.37 8.53 17.30
CA ARG A 88 8.48 8.23 16.38
C ARG A 88 8.34 6.84 15.75
N ALA A 89 7.90 5.85 16.52
CA ALA A 89 7.69 4.49 16.02
C ALA A 89 6.68 4.45 14.86
N LEU A 90 5.53 5.13 15.02
CA LEU A 90 4.49 5.18 13.99
C LEU A 90 4.90 5.98 12.74
N VAL A 91 5.76 6.97 12.91
CA VAL A 91 6.32 7.73 11.78
C VAL A 91 7.30 6.86 10.99
N VAL A 92 8.16 6.11 11.67
CA VAL A 92 9.12 5.19 11.02
C VAL A 92 8.38 4.08 10.28
N THR A 93 7.47 3.37 10.95
CA THR A 93 6.72 2.28 10.32
C THR A 93 5.81 2.78 9.20
N GLY A 94 5.17 3.96 9.36
CA GLY A 94 4.38 4.59 8.31
C GLY A 94 5.23 4.98 7.09
N SER A 95 6.44 5.50 7.30
CA SER A 95 7.37 5.86 6.23
C SER A 95 7.86 4.62 5.47
N LEU A 96 8.26 3.56 6.19
CA LEU A 96 8.66 2.30 5.58
C LEU A 96 7.51 1.67 4.78
N GLY A 97 6.30 1.68 5.34
CA GLY A 97 5.11 1.19 4.64
C GLY A 97 4.80 1.96 3.36
N LEU A 98 4.88 3.31 3.40
CA LEU A 98 4.68 4.13 2.20
C LEU A 98 5.77 3.89 1.16
N ALA A 99 7.04 3.81 1.57
CA ALA A 99 8.15 3.50 0.67
C ALA A 99 7.96 2.13 -0.01
N ALA A 100 7.49 1.12 0.75
CA ALA A 100 7.16 -0.18 0.21
C ALA A 100 5.99 -0.13 -0.80
N VAL A 101 4.94 0.66 -0.55
CA VAL A 101 3.86 0.89 -1.53
C VAL A 101 4.40 1.50 -2.82
N LEU A 102 5.28 2.51 -2.72
CA LEU A 102 5.93 3.13 -3.89
C LEU A 102 6.79 2.11 -4.66
N GLY A 103 7.53 1.26 -3.94
CA GLY A 103 8.27 0.14 -4.53
C GLY A 103 7.37 -0.83 -5.29
N ALA A 104 6.20 -1.17 -4.73
CA ALA A 104 5.23 -2.04 -5.40
C ALA A 104 4.69 -1.39 -6.69
N ILE A 105 4.36 -0.10 -6.65
CA ILE A 105 3.88 0.67 -7.82
C ILE A 105 4.96 0.72 -8.90
N TYR A 106 6.21 1.05 -8.53
CA TYR A 106 7.32 1.09 -9.46
C TYR A 106 7.51 -0.26 -10.18
N ASN A 107 7.54 -1.36 -9.41
CA ASN A 107 7.67 -2.70 -9.97
C ASN A 107 6.47 -3.10 -10.84
N GLY A 108 5.24 -2.70 -10.49
CA GLY A 108 4.05 -2.94 -11.31
C GLY A 108 4.10 -2.20 -12.65
N VAL A 109 4.53 -0.94 -12.66
CA VAL A 109 4.75 -0.18 -13.91
C VAL A 109 5.88 -0.84 -14.71
N ALA A 110 7.00 -1.16 -14.06
CA ALA A 110 8.13 -1.83 -14.71
C ALA A 110 7.69 -3.14 -15.36
N PHE A 111 6.93 -3.99 -14.67
CA PHE A 111 6.37 -5.25 -15.17
C PHE A 111 5.60 -5.05 -16.49
N LEU A 112 4.72 -4.05 -16.58
CA LEU A 112 3.96 -3.78 -17.81
C LEU A 112 4.80 -3.18 -18.94
N THR A 113 5.91 -2.52 -18.63
CA THR A 113 6.77 -1.84 -19.61
C THR A 113 8.01 -2.63 -20.06
N SER A 114 8.27 -3.78 -19.42
CA SER A 114 9.47 -4.61 -19.64
C SER A 114 9.12 -6.07 -19.93
N ASP A 115 8.17 -6.26 -20.84
CA ASP A 115 7.75 -7.57 -21.32
C ASP A 115 7.34 -8.55 -20.21
N GLN A 116 6.70 -8.05 -19.14
CA GLN A 116 6.28 -8.86 -17.99
C GLN A 116 7.43 -9.63 -17.31
N PHE A 117 8.63 -9.03 -17.29
CA PHE A 117 9.80 -9.63 -16.64
C PHE A 117 9.51 -10.11 -15.21
N PHE A 118 9.74 -11.40 -14.96
CA PHE A 118 9.41 -12.09 -13.71
C PHE A 118 10.00 -11.41 -12.46
N GLY A 119 11.20 -10.84 -12.56
CA GLY A 119 11.83 -10.15 -11.43
C GLY A 119 11.03 -8.95 -10.92
N ASN A 120 10.30 -8.24 -11.79
CA ASN A 120 9.43 -7.13 -11.39
C ASN A 120 8.19 -7.65 -10.64
N SER A 121 7.67 -8.83 -11.00
CA SER A 121 6.57 -9.46 -10.25
C SER A 121 7.02 -9.84 -8.83
N ILE A 122 8.21 -10.44 -8.68
CA ILE A 122 8.80 -10.70 -7.36
C ILE A 122 9.00 -9.40 -6.58
N GLY A 123 9.55 -8.36 -7.21
CA GLY A 123 9.79 -7.07 -6.58
C GLY A 123 8.50 -6.43 -6.05
N MET A 124 7.42 -6.53 -6.81
CA MET A 124 6.08 -6.09 -6.40
C MET A 124 5.55 -6.88 -5.19
N ALA A 125 5.67 -8.22 -5.21
CA ALA A 125 5.24 -9.08 -4.11
C ALA A 125 6.03 -8.82 -2.82
N MET A 126 7.35 -8.72 -2.90
CA MET A 126 8.23 -8.42 -1.75
C MET A 126 7.94 -7.03 -1.16
N SER A 127 7.66 -6.06 -2.02
CA SER A 127 7.24 -4.72 -1.60
C SER A 127 5.88 -4.76 -0.89
N ALA A 128 4.91 -5.51 -1.40
CA ALA A 128 3.61 -5.69 -0.75
C ALA A 128 3.74 -6.34 0.63
N ILE A 129 4.54 -7.40 0.76
CA ILE A 129 4.82 -8.07 2.04
C ILE A 129 5.48 -7.09 3.03
N SER A 130 6.46 -6.32 2.57
CA SER A 130 7.13 -5.31 3.40
C SER A 130 6.14 -4.27 3.92
N ALA A 131 5.18 -3.85 3.09
CA ALA A 131 4.13 -2.94 3.51
C ALA A 131 3.19 -3.59 4.55
N VAL A 132 2.75 -4.85 4.33
CA VAL A 132 1.93 -5.60 5.31
C VAL A 132 2.62 -5.65 6.67
N VAL A 133 3.91 -6.01 6.71
CA VAL A 133 4.69 -6.07 7.96
C VAL A 133 4.75 -4.70 8.63
N ALA A 134 5.04 -3.64 7.89
CA ALA A 134 5.12 -2.28 8.44
C ALA A 134 3.79 -1.82 9.07
N TYR A 135 2.65 -2.11 8.44
CA TYR A 135 1.33 -1.74 8.96
C TYR A 135 0.86 -2.66 10.11
N ALA A 136 1.25 -3.94 10.10
CA ALA A 136 1.00 -4.85 11.23
C ALA A 136 1.78 -4.41 12.49
N VAL A 137 3.07 -4.07 12.33
CA VAL A 137 3.89 -3.52 13.43
C VAL A 137 3.33 -2.18 13.91
N SER A 138 2.81 -1.35 13.00
CA SER A 138 2.13 -0.11 13.39
C SER A 138 0.91 -0.38 14.29
N LEU A 139 0.09 -1.39 13.98
CA LEU A 139 -1.05 -1.77 14.83
C LEU A 139 -0.63 -2.20 16.24
N TYR A 140 0.50 -2.92 16.37
CA TYR A 140 1.07 -3.28 17.67
C TYR A 140 1.39 -2.02 18.51
N TYR A 141 2.10 -1.05 17.93
CA TYR A 141 2.42 0.21 18.63
C TYR A 141 1.19 1.06 18.95
N ILE A 142 0.17 1.06 18.08
CA ILE A 142 -1.08 1.76 18.39
C ILE A 142 -1.79 1.09 19.58
N GLY A 143 -1.70 -0.24 19.70
CA GLY A 143 -2.20 -0.99 20.84
C GLY A 143 -1.52 -0.62 22.16
N SER A 144 -0.19 -0.54 22.16
CA SER A 144 0.59 -0.21 23.38
C SER A 144 0.31 1.21 23.88
N ILE A 145 0.20 2.18 22.97
CA ILE A 145 -0.16 3.57 23.31
C ILE A 145 -1.55 3.62 23.95
N GLN A 146 -2.50 2.80 23.48
CA GLN A 146 -3.84 2.78 24.04
C GLN A 146 -3.85 2.22 25.47
N SER A 147 -3.10 1.15 25.77
CA SER A 147 -3.05 0.57 27.11
C SER A 147 -2.44 1.52 28.14
N GLU A 148 -1.37 2.24 27.80
CA GLU A 148 -0.75 3.23 28.69
C GLU A 148 -1.72 4.36 29.06
N ASN A 149 -2.50 4.84 28.08
CA ASN A 149 -3.49 5.90 28.32
C ASN A 149 -4.65 5.47 29.22
N VAL A 150 -5.01 4.17 29.24
CA VAL A 150 -6.04 3.64 30.13
C VAL A 150 -5.50 3.53 31.56
N ALA A 151 -4.26 3.05 31.73
CA ALA A 151 -3.63 2.90 33.04
C ALA A 151 -3.48 4.25 33.78
N MET A 152 -3.16 5.34 33.08
CA MET A 152 -3.03 6.67 33.68
C MET A 152 -4.35 7.34 34.09
N ARG A 153 -5.51 6.74 33.77
CA ARG A 153 -6.84 7.28 34.11
C ARG A 153 -7.44 6.66 35.38
N ILE A 154 -6.78 5.65 35.95
CA ILE A 154 -7.15 4.96 37.19
C ILE A 154 -6.32 5.55 38.32
#